data_AF-A0A354B9A9-F1
#
_entry.id   AF-A0A354B9A9-F1
#
_cell.length_a   1.000
_cell.length_b   1.000
_cell.length_c   1.000
_cell.angle_alpha   90.00
_cell.angle_beta   90.00
_cell.angle_gamma   90.00
#
_symmetry.space_group_name_H-M   'P 1'
#
loop_
_entity.id
_entity.type
_entity.pdbx_description
1 polymer ?
#
loop_
_entity_poly.entity_id
_entity_poly.type
_entity_poly.pdbx_seq_one_letter_code
_entity_poly.pdbx_strand_id
1 'polypeptide(L)'
;MRLVDGVTVGHWTDSEARTGCTVVRLPEGVTASGEIRGGSPASREFELLDPVRRVGRLDAVVLSGGSAFGLAAGSGVADALGEAGIGFET
;
A
#
# COMPACT_ATOMS: atom_id res chain seq x y z
N MET A 1 7.17 -16.43 -10.76
CA MET A 1 7.62 -15.13 -10.23
C MET A 1 8.15 -15.36 -8.83
N ARG A 2 9.37 -14.94 -8.52
CA ARG A 2 9.97 -15.03 -7.17
C ARG A 2 9.89 -13.64 -6.53
N LEU A 3 9.55 -13.57 -5.25
CA LEU A 3 9.59 -12.31 -4.51
C LEU A 3 11.05 -11.85 -4.35
N VAL A 4 11.24 -10.54 -4.33
CA VAL A 4 12.50 -9.94 -3.90
C VAL A 4 12.69 -10.23 -2.42
N ASP A 5 13.92 -10.52 -2.01
CA ASP A 5 14.22 -10.85 -0.62
C ASP A 5 13.77 -9.71 0.32
N GLY A 6 13.16 -10.07 1.46
CA GLY A 6 12.58 -9.12 2.42
C GLY A 6 11.19 -8.60 2.06
N VAL A 7 10.73 -8.75 0.82
CA VAL A 7 9.34 -8.45 0.44
C VAL A 7 8.43 -9.59 0.89
N THR A 8 7.35 -9.25 1.60
CA THR A 8 6.31 -10.20 1.99
C THR A 8 4.95 -9.76 1.45
N VAL A 9 4.06 -10.72 1.24
CA VAL A 9 2.72 -10.46 0.69
C VAL A 9 1.67 -11.14 1.55
N GLY A 10 0.68 -10.37 1.99
CA GLY A 10 -0.50 -10.86 2.69
C GLY A 10 -1.75 -10.66 1.85
N HIS A 11 -2.69 -11.60 1.94
CA HIS A 11 -3.97 -11.52 1.25
C HIS A 11 -5.11 -11.79 2.22
N TRP A 12 -6.21 -11.06 2.06
CA TRP A 12 -7.48 -11.39 2.66
C TRP A 12 -8.56 -11.36 1.57
N THR A 13 -9.46 -12.34 1.58
CA THR A 13 -10.50 -12.49 0.56
C THR A 13 -11.82 -12.80 1.23
N ASP A 14 -12.83 -12.02 0.89
CA ASP A 14 -14.23 -12.33 1.15
C ASP A 14 -14.82 -12.95 -0.11
N SER A 15 -15.03 -14.26 -0.06
CA SER A 15 -15.58 -15.04 -1.17
C SER A 15 -17.06 -14.76 -1.44
N GLU A 16 -17.83 -14.35 -0.42
CA GLU A 16 -19.26 -14.07 -0.56
C GLU A 16 -19.47 -12.70 -1.21
N ALA A 17 -18.82 -11.67 -0.66
CA ALA A 17 -18.86 -10.32 -1.23
C ALA A 17 -18.01 -10.19 -2.51
N ARG A 18 -17.20 -11.19 -2.85
CA ARG A 18 -16.27 -11.23 -3.99
C ARG A 18 -15.31 -10.04 -3.99
N THR A 19 -14.74 -9.75 -2.84
CA THR A 19 -13.78 -8.65 -2.63
C THR A 19 -12.62 -9.11 -1.76
N GLY A 20 -11.66 -8.22 -1.50
CA GLY A 20 -10.52 -8.50 -0.66
C GLY A 20 -9.45 -7.42 -0.79
N CYS A 21 -8.32 -7.66 -0.15
CA CYS A 21 -7.15 -6.83 -0.28
C CYS A 21 -5.86 -7.67 -0.33
N THR A 22 -4.85 -7.09 -0.95
CA THR A 22 -3.48 -7.59 -0.98
C THR A 22 -2.57 -6.51 -0.44
N VAL A 23 -1.74 -6.86 0.53
CA VAL A 23 -0.74 -5.96 1.10
C VAL A 23 0.63 -6.49 0.74
N VAL A 24 1.41 -5.67 0.03
CA VAL A 24 2.83 -5.91 -0.21
C VAL A 24 3.60 -5.14 0.84
N ARG A 25 4.26 -5.84 1.76
CA ARG A 25 5.11 -5.27 2.81
C ARG A 25 6.55 -5.23 2.32
N LEU A 26 7.14 -4.05 2.43
CA LEU A 26 8.49 -3.76 1.97
C LEU A 26 9.45 -3.81 3.16
N PRO A 27 10.72 -4.22 2.96
CA PRO A 27 11.75 -4.04 3.98
C PRO A 27 12.00 -2.55 4.25
N GLU A 28 12.68 -2.25 5.35
CA GLU A 28 13.00 -0.87 5.71
C GLU A 28 13.84 -0.17 4.63
N GLY A 29 13.59 1.13 4.43
CA GLY A 29 14.40 1.99 3.57
C GLY A 29 14.13 1.86 2.06
N VAL A 30 13.01 1.23 1.66
CA VAL A 30 12.67 1.08 0.24
C VAL A 30 12.23 2.40 -0.38
N THR A 31 12.98 2.84 -1.40
CA THR A 31 12.57 3.92 -2.31
C THR A 31 11.52 3.42 -3.30
N ALA A 32 10.48 4.21 -3.52
CA ALA A 32 9.41 3.89 -4.45
C ALA A 32 8.96 5.12 -5.27
N SER A 33 8.47 4.85 -6.47
CA SER A 33 7.74 5.80 -7.31
C SER A 33 6.59 5.06 -8.03
N GLY A 34 5.63 5.78 -8.60
CA GLY A 34 4.49 5.17 -9.27
C GLY A 34 3.96 6.01 -10.44
N GLU A 35 3.23 5.35 -11.34
CA GLU A 35 2.53 6.00 -12.45
C GLU A 35 1.10 5.46 -12.56
N ILE A 36 0.12 6.34 -12.78
CA ILE A 36 -1.26 5.97 -13.07
C ILE A 36 -1.51 6.19 -14.56
N ARG A 37 -1.91 5.13 -15.26
CA ARG A 37 -2.24 5.18 -16.71
C ARG A 37 -3.73 5.05 -17.02
N GLY A 38 -4.54 4.72 -16.02
CA GLY A 38 -5.99 4.59 -16.18
C GLY A 38 -6.71 5.93 -16.12
N GLY A 39 -7.82 6.09 -16.87
CA GLY A 39 -8.58 7.34 -16.95
C GLY A 39 -9.53 7.62 -15.77
N SER A 40 -9.67 6.69 -14.82
CA SER A 40 -10.54 6.86 -13.64
C SER A 40 -9.91 6.19 -12.41
N PRO A 41 -8.78 6.72 -11.92
CA PRO A 41 -8.12 6.14 -10.76
C PRO A 41 -8.89 6.41 -9.46
N ALA A 42 -8.81 5.46 -8.54
CA ALA A 42 -9.07 5.66 -7.13
C ALA A 42 -7.78 5.31 -6.39
N SER A 43 -7.15 6.30 -5.74
CA SER A 43 -5.88 6.12 -5.07
C SER A 43 -5.85 6.87 -3.74
N ARG A 44 -4.94 6.45 -2.86
CA ARG A 44 -4.69 7.07 -1.57
C ARG A 44 -3.17 7.19 -1.38
N GLU A 45 -2.72 8.32 -0.86
CA GLU A 45 -1.30 8.68 -0.66
C GLU A 45 -0.41 8.56 -1.91
N PHE A 46 -0.96 8.40 -3.11
CA PHE A 46 -0.16 8.22 -4.32
C PHE A 46 0.73 9.42 -4.62
N GLU A 47 0.29 10.62 -4.25
CA GLU A 47 1.06 11.86 -4.36
C GLU A 47 2.40 11.84 -3.61
N LEU A 48 2.57 10.95 -2.62
CA LEU A 48 3.84 10.76 -1.89
C LEU A 48 4.90 10.04 -2.75
N LEU A 49 4.50 9.38 -3.84
CA LEU A 49 5.41 8.67 -4.74
C LEU A 49 6.09 9.61 -5.75
N ASP A 50 5.73 10.91 -5.74
CA ASP A 50 6.45 11.90 -6.53
C ASP A 50 7.88 12.08 -5.96
N PRO A 51 8.94 11.98 -6.80
CA PRO A 51 10.34 12.07 -6.35
C PRO A 51 10.72 13.35 -5.62
N VAL A 52 9.94 14.43 -5.73
CA VAL A 52 10.21 15.71 -5.05
C VAL A 52 9.64 15.79 -3.64
N ARG A 53 8.87 14.77 -3.20
CA ARG A 53 8.26 14.76 -1.87
C ARG A 53 9.30 14.41 -0.79
N ARG A 54 9.06 14.91 0.42
CA ARG A 54 9.94 14.70 1.58
C ARG A 54 9.99 13.25 2.05
N VAL A 55 8.88 12.52 1.92
CA VAL A 55 8.79 11.12 2.31
C VAL A 55 9.34 10.26 1.16
N GLY A 56 10.60 9.86 1.27
CA GLY A 56 11.28 9.06 0.24
C GLY A 56 11.26 7.55 0.47
N ARG A 57 10.55 7.07 1.50
CA ARG A 57 10.46 5.64 1.86
C ARG A 57 9.02 5.16 1.88
N LEU A 58 8.82 3.91 1.47
CA LEU A 58 7.51 3.25 1.47
C LEU A 58 7.57 1.94 2.26
N ASP A 59 6.64 1.78 3.20
CA ASP A 59 6.56 0.61 4.06
C ASP A 59 5.61 -0.47 3.50
N ALA A 60 4.55 -0.07 2.80
CA ALA A 60 3.58 -1.00 2.23
C ALA A 60 2.86 -0.44 1.00
N VAL A 61 2.43 -1.34 0.11
CA VAL A 61 1.47 -1.07 -0.96
C VAL A 61 0.20 -1.88 -0.71
N VAL A 62 -0.96 -1.25 -0.83
CA VAL A 62 -2.25 -1.91 -0.67
C VAL A 62 -3.00 -1.91 -2.00
N LEU A 63 -3.38 -3.09 -2.45
CA LEU A 63 -4.29 -3.30 -3.59
C LEU A 63 -5.62 -3.80 -3.03
N SER A 64 -6.72 -3.14 -3.35
CA SER A 64 -8.04 -3.49 -2.79
C SER A 64 -9.10 -3.61 -3.87
N GLY A 65 -10.00 -4.59 -3.69
CA GLY A 65 -11.32 -4.56 -4.32
C GLY A 65 -12.21 -3.50 -3.68
N GLY A 66 -13.45 -3.35 -4.17
CA GLY A 66 -14.43 -2.41 -3.60
C GLY A 66 -14.35 -0.97 -4.12
N SER A 67 -13.61 -0.72 -5.22
CA SER A 67 -13.50 0.61 -5.84
C SER A 67 -13.01 1.67 -4.82
N ALA A 68 -13.49 2.92 -4.90
CA ALA A 68 -13.09 4.00 -4.00
C ALA A 68 -13.34 3.68 -2.51
N PHE A 69 -14.39 2.94 -2.17
CA PHE A 69 -14.66 2.51 -0.79
C PHE A 69 -13.57 1.56 -0.27
N GLY A 70 -12.97 0.77 -1.16
CA GLY A 70 -11.86 -0.13 -0.84
C GLY A 70 -10.60 0.57 -0.36
N LEU A 71 -10.43 1.87 -0.63
CA LEU A 71 -9.29 2.65 -0.12
C LEU A 71 -9.24 2.70 1.41
N ALA A 72 -10.35 2.40 2.09
CA ALA A 72 -10.40 2.23 3.54
C ALA A 72 -9.48 1.10 4.05
N ALA A 73 -9.21 0.07 3.24
CA ALA A 73 -8.23 -0.98 3.59
C ALA A 73 -6.83 -0.41 3.84
N GLY A 74 -6.47 0.70 3.17
CA GLY A 74 -5.23 1.41 3.43
C GLY A 74 -5.14 1.99 4.84
N SER A 75 -6.28 2.32 5.49
CA SER A 75 -6.26 2.85 6.87
C SER A 75 -5.88 1.74 7.84
N GLY A 76 -6.53 0.58 7.73
CA GLY A 76 -6.21 -0.55 8.60
C GLY A 76 -4.75 -1.00 8.49
N VAL A 77 -4.15 -0.89 7.29
CA VAL A 77 -2.71 -1.13 7.12
C VAL A 77 -1.88 -0.05 7.79
N ALA A 78 -2.21 1.23 7.60
CA ALA A 78 -1.50 2.33 8.25
C ALA A 78 -1.57 2.24 9.78
N ASP A 79 -2.74 1.90 10.34
CA ASP A 79 -2.94 1.72 11.77
C ASP A 79 -2.07 0.56 12.30
N ALA A 80 -2.10 -0.60 11.64
CA ALA A 80 -1.30 -1.75 12.02
C ALA A 80 0.22 -1.48 11.94
N LEU A 81 0.67 -0.67 10.98
CA LEU A 81 2.07 -0.23 10.89
C LEU A 81 2.43 0.74 12.01
N GLY A 82 1.55 1.71 12.30
CA GLY A 82 1.73 2.66 13.40
C GLY A 82 1.81 1.96 14.75
N GLU A 83 0.94 0.98 15.01
CA GLU A 83 0.97 0.13 16.21
C GLU A 83 2.29 -0.66 16.33
N ALA A 84 2.88 -1.05 15.20
CA ALA A 84 4.18 -1.71 15.15
C ALA A 84 5.38 -0.74 15.24
N GLY A 85 5.15 0.57 15.36
CA GLY A 85 6.20 1.59 15.38
C GLY A 85 6.86 1.82 14.01
N ILE A 86 6.17 1.46 12.92
CA ILE A 86 6.67 1.57 11.55
C ILE A 86 5.97 2.73 10.85
N GLY A 87 6.76 3.68 10.34
CA GLY A 87 6.24 4.83 9.61
C GLY A 87 7.26 5.94 9.49
N PHE A 88 6.81 7.13 9.07
CA PHE A 88 7.65 8.32 9.02
C PHE A 88 7.81 8.94 10.41
N GLU A 89 9.06 9.22 10.82
CA GLU A 89 9.34 9.88 12.10
C GLU A 89 9.01 11.37 11.98
N THR A 90 8.14 11.87 12.85
CA THR A 90 7.63 13.25 12.84
C THR A 90 8.21 14.09 13.95
#